data_AF-A0A9Q0WK96-F1
#
_entry.id   AF-A0A9Q0WK96-F1
#
_cell.length_a   1.000
_cell.length_b   1.000
_cell.length_c   1.000
_cell.angle_alpha   90.00
_cell.angle_beta   90.00
_cell.angle_gamma   90.00
#
_symmetry.space_group_name_H-M   'P 1'
#
loop_
_entity.id
_entity.type
_entity.pdbx_description
1 polymer ?
#
loop_
_entity_poly.entity_id
_entity_poly.type
_entity_poly.pdbx_seq_one_letter_code
_entity_poly.pdbx_strand_id
1 'polypeptide(L)' 'MCKVPLFYPQVRLFHMPDVRNHPVLIHCKRGKHRTGCRVGCLRKLQRWCLSSIFDEYQRHAAAKARVSDQRFMELFDISS' A
#
# COMPACT_ATOMS: atom_id res chain seq x y z
N MET A 1 10.87 10.65 12.39
CA MET A 1 10.17 10.07 11.23
C MET A 1 10.48 8.58 11.16
N CYS A 2 9.52 7.72 11.52
CA CYS A 2 9.67 6.28 11.36
C CYS A 2 9.76 5.94 9.87
N LYS A 3 10.97 5.60 9.40
CA LYS A 3 11.18 5.02 8.08
C LYS A 3 10.76 3.56 8.18
N VAL A 4 9.72 3.16 7.46
CA VAL A 4 9.34 1.73 7.38
C VAL A 4 10.07 1.13 6.18
N PRO A 5 11.19 0.39 6.37
CA PRO A 5 11.88 -0.26 5.27
C PRO A 5 10.99 -1.35 4.68
N LEU A 6 10.49 -1.10 3.46
CA LEU A 6 9.67 -2.05 2.70
C LEU A 6 10.54 -3.15 2.05
N PHE A 7 11.18 -4.00 2.87
CA PHE A 7 11.92 -5.18 2.43
C PHE A 7 11.03 -6.43 2.60
N TYR A 8 10.45 -6.91 1.49
CA TYR A 8 9.87 -8.27 1.34
C TYR A 8 8.65 -8.62 2.25
N PRO A 9 7.90 -9.73 1.99
CA PRO A 9 6.42 -9.76 2.05
C PRO A 9 5.79 -9.76 3.44
N GLN A 10 6.58 -9.74 4.51
CA GLN A 10 6.13 -9.90 5.89
C GLN A 10 5.92 -8.60 6.67
N VAL A 11 5.95 -7.43 6.02
CA VAL A 11 5.61 -6.19 6.73
C VAL A 11 4.17 -6.31 7.27
N ARG A 12 3.99 -6.37 8.60
CA ARG A 12 2.67 -6.45 9.21
C ARG A 12 1.90 -5.16 8.90
N LEU A 13 0.74 -5.26 8.26
CA LEU A 13 -0.13 -4.08 8.04
C LEU A 13 -0.53 -3.42 9.36
N PHE A 14 -0.55 -4.19 10.46
CA PHE A 14 -0.87 -3.74 11.83
C PHE A 14 0.00 -2.60 12.38
N HIS A 15 1.20 -2.37 11.86
CA HIS A 15 2.05 -1.27 12.34
C HIS A 15 1.65 0.10 11.78
N MET A 16 0.80 0.13 10.76
CA MET A 16 0.42 1.34 10.03
C MET A 16 -0.86 2.04 10.54
N PRO A 17 -1.91 1.36 11.02
CA PRO A 17 -3.08 2.02 11.59
C PRO A 17 -2.90 2.48 13.03
N ASP A 18 -1.78 2.18 13.69
CA ASP A 18 -1.54 2.60 15.07
C ASP A 18 -1.22 4.11 15.13
N VAL A 19 -2.20 4.89 15.60
CA VAL A 19 -2.11 6.34 15.77
C VAL A 19 -0.90 6.80 16.59
N ARG A 20 -0.35 5.95 17.47
CA ARG A 20 0.82 6.26 18.29
C ARG A 20 2.11 6.36 17.50
N ASN A 21 2.15 5.79 16.29
CA ASN A 21 3.32 5.78 15.44
C ASN A 21 3.38 7.00 14.49
N HIS A 22 2.35 7.85 14.49
CA HIS A 22 2.28 9.00 13.59
C HIS A 22 3.14 10.18 14.08
N PRO A 23 3.88 10.85 13.17
CA PRO A 23 3.87 10.70 11.70
C PRO A 23 4.79 9.60 11.15
N VAL A 24 4.24 8.74 10.29
CA VAL A 24 4.95 7.65 9.58
C VAL A 24 5.24 8.04 8.13
N LEU A 25 6.46 7.76 7.64
CA LEU A 25 6.80 7.88 6.22
C LEU A 25 6.91 6.50 5.58
N ILE A 26 6.00 6.20 4.64
CA ILE A 26 6.01 4.96 3.86
C ILE A 26 6.80 5.21 2.57
N HIS A 27 7.93 4.54 2.41
CA HIS A 27 8.72 4.66 1.18
C HIS A 27 9.34 3.32 0.77
N CYS A 28 9.48 3.14 -0.54
CA CYS A 28 10.35 2.12 -1.11
C CYS A 28 11.46 2.80 -1.92
N LYS A 29 12.27 2.03 -2.66
CA LYS A 29 13.37 2.59 -3.47
C LYS A 29 12.90 3.69 -4.45
N ARG A 30 11.66 3.60 -4.96
CA ARG A 30 11.08 4.57 -5.90
C ARG A 30 9.71 5.10 -5.48
N GLY A 31 9.18 4.68 -4.35
CA GLY A 31 7.81 5.03 -3.90
C GLY A 31 6.65 4.50 -4.75
N LYS A 32 6.87 3.58 -5.71
CA LYS A 32 5.83 3.16 -6.68
C LYS A 32 5.19 1.82 -6.34
N HIS A 33 5.88 0.71 -6.58
CA HIS A 33 5.30 -0.63 -6.49
C HIS A 33 4.98 -1.04 -5.04
N ARG A 34 6.02 -1.20 -4.19
CA ARG A 34 5.83 -1.67 -2.81
C ARG A 34 5.06 -0.69 -1.93
N THR A 35 5.27 0.61 -2.15
CA THR A 35 4.52 1.66 -1.48
C THR A 35 3.06 1.65 -1.94
N GLY A 36 2.82 1.55 -3.25
CA GLY A 36 1.49 1.48 -3.83
C GLY A 36 0.67 0.29 -3.33
N CYS A 37 1.25 -0.92 -3.26
CA CYS A 37 0.54 -2.06 -2.69
C CYS A 37 0.17 -1.84 -1.21
N ARG A 38 1.05 -1.21 -0.41
CA ARG A 38 0.78 -0.93 1.01
C ARG A 38 -0.33 0.09 1.20
N VAL A 39 -0.28 1.18 0.44
CA VAL A 39 -1.31 2.21 0.44
C VAL A 39 -2.63 1.61 -0.05
N GLY A 40 -2.62 0.81 -1.11
CA GLY A 40 -3.82 0.14 -1.61
C GLY A 40 -4.44 -0.83 -0.61
N CYS A 41 -3.64 -1.63 0.11
CA CYS A 41 -4.15 -2.47 1.19
C CYS A 41 -4.74 -1.64 2.34
N LEU A 42 -4.12 -0.50 2.70
CA LEU A 42 -4.67 0.43 3.69
C LEU A 42 -6.00 1.01 3.23
N ARG A 43 -6.13 1.44 1.97
CA ARG A 43 -7.40 1.93 1.42
C ARG A 43 -8.48 0.86 1.44
N LYS A 44 -8.09 -0.39 1.17
CA LYS A 44 -9.00 -1.53 1.27
C LYS A 44 -9.49 -1.71 2.72
N LEU A 45 -8.62 -1.56 3.73
CA LEU A 45 -9.03 -1.51 5.15
C LEU A 45 -9.96 -0.33 5.47
N GLN A 46 -9.74 0.81 4.83
CA GLN A 46 -10.64 1.98 4.92
C GLN A 46 -11.95 1.80 4.14
N ARG A 47 -12.23 0.58 3.61
CA ARG A 47 -13.42 0.24 2.83
C ARG A 47 -13.60 1.05 1.55
N TRP A 48 -12.51 1.46 0.91
CA TRP A 48 -12.56 2.09 -0.42
C TRP A 48 -12.89 1.06 -1.50
N CYS A 49 -13.55 1.51 -2.58
CA CYS A 49 -13.80 0.69 -3.76
C CYS A 49 -12.49 0.37 -4.48
N LEU A 50 -12.36 -0.85 -5.03
CA LEU A 50 -11.17 -1.27 -5.78
C LEU A 50 -10.83 -0.34 -6.96
N SER A 51 -11.85 0.20 -7.63
CA SER A 51 -11.69 1.19 -8.70
C SER A 51 -10.94 2.45 -8.23
N SER A 52 -11.34 3.01 -7.09
CA SER A 52 -10.68 4.18 -6.49
C SER A 52 -9.26 3.88 -6.05
N ILE A 53 -9.03 2.66 -5.54
CA ILE A 53 -7.68 2.20 -5.14
C ILE A 53 -6.76 2.09 -6.35
N PHE A 54 -7.25 1.50 -7.44
CA PHE A 54 -6.46 1.36 -8.67
C PHE A 54 -6.18 2.70 -9.33
N ASP A 55 -7.14 3.62 -9.32
CA ASP A 55 -6.94 5.00 -9.80
C ASP A 55 -5.84 5.73 -8.99
N GLU A 56 -5.86 5.66 -7.66
CA GLU A 56 -4.81 6.23 -6.80
C GLU A 56 -3.43 5.61 -7.09
N TYR A 57 -3.38 4.28 -7.25
CA TYR A 57 -2.16 3.55 -7.58
C TYR A 57 -1.62 3.93 -8.97
N GLN A 58 -2.48 3.99 -9.99
CA GLN A 58 -2.09 4.34 -11.35
C GLN A 58 -1.59 5.79 -11.42
N ARG A 59 -2.24 6.71 -10.71
CA ARG A 59 -1.79 8.11 -10.61
C ARG A 59 -0.38 8.22 -10.02
N HIS A 60 -0.06 7.41 -9.00
CA HIS A 60 1.27 7.40 -8.37
C HIS A 60 2.34 6.64 -9.19
N ALA A 61 1.98 5.49 -9.75
CA ALA A 61 2.92 4.66 -10.50
C ALA A 61 3.17 5.21 -11.93
N ALA A 62 2.21 5.95 -12.47
CA ALA A 62 2.17 6.50 -13.83
C ALA A 62 2.54 5.42 -14.86
N ALA A 63 3.42 5.73 -15.82
CA ALA A 63 3.91 4.80 -16.85
C ALA A 63 4.59 3.52 -16.34
N LYS A 64 4.74 3.33 -15.02
CA LYS A 64 5.34 2.13 -14.41
C LYS A 64 4.35 1.33 -13.56
N ALA A 65 3.05 1.60 -13.70
CA ALA A 65 2.00 0.81 -13.08
C ALA A 65 2.09 -0.65 -13.54
N ARG A 66 2.07 -1.59 -12.59
CA ARG A 66 2.08 -3.02 -12.87
C ARG A 66 0.72 -3.62 -12.58
N VAL A 67 0.21 -4.40 -13.52
CA VAL A 67 -1.04 -5.16 -13.34
C VAL A 67 -0.90 -6.19 -12.22
N SER A 68 0.31 -6.76 -12.03
CA SER A 68 0.60 -7.67 -10.91
C SER A 68 0.33 -7.05 -9.53
N ASP A 69 0.60 -5.75 -9.38
CA ASP A 69 0.39 -5.05 -8.11
C ASP A 69 -1.11 -4.81 -7.88
N GLN A 70 -1.86 -4.49 -8.92
CA GLN A 70 -3.33 -4.35 -8.86
C GLN A 70 -3.99 -5.69 -8.50
N ARG A 71 -3.56 -6.78 -9.15
CA ARG A 71 -4.01 -8.14 -8.82
C ARG A 71 -3.69 -8.53 -7.38
N PHE A 72 -2.52 -8.13 -6.88
CA PHE A 72 -2.17 -8.35 -5.47
C PHE A 72 -3.13 -7.61 -4.53
N MET A 73 -3.44 -6.34 -4.82
CA MET A 73 -4.40 -5.55 -4.02
C MET A 73 -5.83 -6.12 -4.07
N GLU A 74 -6.24 -6.65 -5.22
CA GLU A 74 -7.52 -7.34 -5.41
C GLU A 74 -7.61 -8.61 -4.56
N LEU A 75 -6.60 -9.47 -4.62
CA LEU A 75 -6.53 -10.75 -3.91
C LEU A 75 -6.19 -10.60 -2.42
N PHE A 76 -5.76 -9.41 -1.98
CA PHE A 76 -5.39 -9.18 -0.60
C PHE A 76 -6.62 -9.30 0.32
N ASP A 77 -6.73 -10.40 1.06
CA ASP A 77 -7.79 -10.55 2.05
C ASP A 77 -7.47 -9.71 3.29
N ILE A 78 -8.51 -9.03 3.79
CA ILE A 78 -8.48 -8.24 5.01
C ILE A 78 -8.93 -9.08 6.22
N SER A 79 -9.53 -10.25 5.98
CA SER A 79 -9.92 -11.15 7.04
C SER A 79 -8.70 -11.48 7.92
N SER A 80 -8.83 -11.20 9.21
CA SER A 80 -7.78 -11.38 10.22
C SER A 80 -7.66 -12.83 10.64
#